data_AF-A0A8T4SIT6-F1
#
_entry.id   AF-A0A8T4SIT6-F1
#
_cell.length_a   1.000
_cell.length_b   1.000
_cell.length_c   1.000
_cell.angle_alpha   90.00
_cell.angle_beta   90.00
_cell.angle_gamma   90.00
#
_symmetry.space_group_name_H-M   'P 1'
#
loop_
_entity.id
_entity.type
_entity.pdbx_description
1 polymer ?
#
loop_
_entity_poly.entity_id
_entity_poly.type
_entity_poly.pdbx_seq_one_letter_code
_entity_poly.pdbx_strand_id
1 'polypeptide(L)'
;MVYKQTQKNQNWLLPLNIKEMISADHICFLVENFVEELNYSKFDMIYASAGNPAYHPRILMKILVRGMLSKVRSSRRLAQSTRENIVMMYLAEKVSPDFRTMTDET
;
A
#
# COMPACT_ATOMS: atom_id res chain seq x y z
N MET A 1 -36.81 -14.08 -12.93
CA MET A 1 -35.72 -13.49 -12.12
C MET A 1 -35.49 -12.08 -12.61
N VAL A 2 -35.50 -11.07 -11.74
CA VAL A 2 -35.27 -9.66 -12.11
C VAL A 2 -33.82 -9.31 -11.79
N TYR A 3 -33.09 -8.80 -12.78
CA TYR A 3 -31.70 -8.36 -12.60
C TYR A 3 -31.66 -6.99 -11.91
N LYS A 4 -30.64 -6.77 -11.07
CA LYS A 4 -30.35 -5.44 -10.52
C LYS A 4 -29.78 -4.55 -11.64
N GLN A 5 -30.29 -3.32 -11.74
CA GLN A 5 -29.77 -2.33 -12.67
C GLN A 5 -28.36 -1.91 -12.26
N THR A 6 -27.42 -1.85 -13.21
CA THR A 6 -26.03 -1.47 -12.98
C THR A 6 -25.76 -0.07 -13.54
N GLN A 7 -24.97 0.75 -12.84
CA GLN A 7 -24.59 2.09 -13.30
C GLN A 7 -23.06 2.21 -13.33
N LYS A 8 -22.48 1.92 -14.50
CA LYS A 8 -21.01 1.89 -14.68
C LYS A 8 -20.36 3.28 -14.63
N ASN A 9 -21.07 4.32 -15.10
CA ASN A 9 -20.53 5.67 -15.25
C ASN A 9 -21.00 6.63 -14.14
N GLN A 10 -21.53 6.08 -13.04
CA GLN A 10 -21.92 6.88 -11.88
C GLN A 10 -20.66 7.40 -11.18
N ASN A 11 -20.45 8.71 -11.22
CA ASN A 11 -19.39 9.35 -10.46
C ASN A 11 -19.82 9.53 -9.00
N TRP A 12 -18.86 9.42 -8.08
CA TRP A 12 -19.07 9.84 -6.70
C TRP A 12 -18.95 11.35 -6.60
N LEU A 13 -19.80 11.98 -5.77
CA LEU A 13 -19.74 13.42 -5.52
C LEU A 13 -18.47 13.81 -4.77
N LEU A 14 -18.07 12.98 -3.79
CA LEU A 14 -16.81 13.07 -3.07
C LEU A 14 -16.18 11.66 -3.00
N PRO A 15 -14.84 11.54 -3.09
CA PRO A 15 -14.19 10.25 -2.94
C PRO A 15 -14.36 9.75 -1.50
N LEU A 16 -14.83 8.51 -1.34
CA LEU A 16 -14.90 7.82 -0.06
C LEU A 16 -13.50 7.63 0.53
N ASN A 17 -13.42 7.50 1.86
CA ASN A 17 -12.17 7.13 2.49
C ASN A 17 -11.79 5.71 2.04
N ILE A 18 -10.53 5.50 1.62
CA ILE A 18 -10.04 4.18 1.18
C ILE A 18 -10.26 3.12 2.28
N LYS A 19 -10.16 3.52 3.55
CA LYS A 19 -10.42 2.64 4.70
C LYS A 19 -11.85 2.08 4.71
N GLU A 20 -12.83 2.88 4.30
CA GLU A 20 -14.26 2.49 4.26
C GLU A 20 -14.56 1.54 3.10
N MET A 21 -13.69 1.50 2.09
CA MET A 21 -13.81 0.56 0.96
C MET A 21 -13.27 -0.84 1.31
N ILE A 22 -12.64 -1.00 2.48
CA ILE A 22 -12.04 -2.27 2.93
C ILE A 22 -12.92 -2.85 4.03
N SER A 23 -13.15 -4.17 4.01
CA SER A 23 -13.86 -4.85 5.09
C SER A 23 -13.16 -4.65 6.44
N ALA A 24 -13.92 -4.39 7.50
CA ALA A 24 -13.38 -4.13 8.83
C ALA A 24 -12.52 -5.29 9.37
N ASP A 25 -12.84 -6.54 9.01
CA ASP A 25 -12.12 -7.74 9.44
C ASP A 25 -10.93 -8.11 8.53
N HIS A 26 -10.56 -7.21 7.61
CA HIS A 26 -9.53 -7.50 6.64
C HIS A 26 -8.13 -7.44 7.28
N ILE A 27 -7.29 -8.45 7.01
CA ILE A 27 -5.94 -8.62 7.58
C ILE A 27 -4.97 -7.44 7.34
N CYS A 28 -5.29 -6.50 6.45
CA CYS A 28 -4.45 -5.33 6.23
C CYS A 28 -4.31 -4.45 7.46
N PHE A 29 -5.34 -4.37 8.31
CA PHE A 29 -5.26 -3.59 9.55
C PHE A 29 -4.29 -4.23 10.55
N LEU A 30 -4.22 -5.56 10.57
CA LEU A 30 -3.19 -6.27 11.34
C LEU A 30 -1.79 -5.95 10.81
N VAL A 31 -1.60 -5.96 9.48
CA VAL A 31 -0.32 -5.60 8.86
C VAL A 31 0.06 -4.16 9.17
N GLU A 32 -0.88 -3.23 9.08
CA GLU A 32 -0.66 -1.83 9.40
C GLU A 32 -0.20 -1.67 10.85
N ASN A 33 -1.00 -2.15 11.82
CA ASN A 33 -0.68 -2.02 13.24
C ASN A 33 0.67 -2.68 13.58
N PHE A 34 0.92 -3.89 13.07
CA PHE A 34 2.17 -4.61 13.31
C PHE A 34 3.38 -3.82 12.80
N VAL A 35 3.27 -3.19 11.62
CA VAL A 35 4.37 -2.43 11.03
C VAL A 35 4.54 -1.07 11.71
N GLU A 36 3.46 -0.42 12.16
CA GLU A 36 3.53 0.83 12.94
C GLU A 36 4.22 0.65 14.30
N GLU A 37 4.12 -0.52 14.93
CA GLU A 37 4.76 -0.81 16.22
C GLU A 37 6.29 -1.03 16.11
N LEU A 38 6.84 -1.15 14.91
CA LEU A 38 8.28 -1.35 14.71
C LEU A 38 9.08 -0.06 14.94
N ASN A 39 10.29 -0.19 15.48
CA ASN A 39 11.17 0.95 15.73
C ASN A 39 11.95 1.33 14.46
N TYR A 40 11.67 2.52 13.92
CA TYR A 40 12.33 3.10 12.74
C TYR A 40 13.39 4.17 13.05
N SER A 41 13.62 4.50 14.32
CA SER A 41 14.44 5.68 14.71
C SER A 41 15.85 5.68 14.11
N LYS A 42 16.43 4.50 13.86
CA LYS A 42 17.74 4.37 13.20
C LYS A 42 17.73 4.79 11.73
N PHE A 43 16.62 4.58 11.03
CA PHE A 43 16.48 4.97 9.63
C PHE A 43 16.19 6.47 9.50
N ASP A 44 15.36 7.01 10.39
CA ASP A 44 14.98 8.43 10.37
C ASP A 44 16.21 9.36 10.50
N MET A 45 17.24 8.93 11.23
CA MET A 45 18.51 9.67 11.37
C MET A 45 19.36 9.68 10.08
N ILE A 46 19.23 8.66 9.23
CA ILE A 46 20.05 8.47 8.03
C ILE A 46 19.48 9.26 6.84
N TYR A 47 18.15 9.35 6.75
CA TYR A 47 17.44 9.99 5.63
C TYR A 47 17.30 11.52 5.75
N ALA A 48 18.04 12.17 6.65
CA ALA A 48 18.07 13.63 6.81
C ALA A 48 18.91 14.37 5.73
N SER A 49 19.53 13.65 4.79
CA SER A 49 20.45 14.23 3.80
C SER A 49 19.77 14.57 2.46
N ALA A 50 20.22 15.66 1.84
CA ALA A 50 19.66 16.23 0.62
C ALA A 50 19.72 15.27 -0.58
N GLY A 51 18.57 15.05 -1.23
CA GLY A 51 18.40 14.16 -2.39
C GLY A 51 16.92 13.99 -2.77
N ASN A 52 16.63 13.07 -3.69
CA ASN A 52 15.25 12.69 -4.03
C ASN A 52 14.61 12.01 -2.80
N PRO A 53 13.41 12.42 -2.33
CA PRO A 53 12.84 11.88 -1.10
C PRO A 53 12.69 10.37 -1.20
N ALA A 54 13.39 9.65 -0.33
CA ALA A 54 13.26 8.21 -0.20
C ALA A 54 11.91 7.86 0.44
N TYR A 55 11.37 6.69 0.10
CA TYR A 55 10.18 6.19 0.78
C TYR A 55 10.52 5.77 2.21
N HIS A 56 9.62 6.10 3.15
CA HIS A 56 9.79 5.70 4.53
C HIS A 56 9.82 4.15 4.62
N PRO A 57 10.78 3.54 5.35
CA PRO A 57 10.91 2.08 5.46
C PRO A 57 9.63 1.39 5.93
N ARG A 58 8.87 2.04 6.81
CA ARG A 58 7.50 1.65 7.21
C ARG A 58 6.59 1.32 6.03
N ILE A 59 6.53 2.19 5.02
CA ILE A 59 5.64 2.01 3.86
C ILE A 59 6.11 0.80 3.04
N LEU A 60 7.42 0.70 2.79
CA LEU A 60 8.00 -0.44 2.08
C LEU A 60 7.75 -1.76 2.84
N MET A 61 7.85 -1.74 4.17
CA MET A 61 7.59 -2.92 5.00
C MET A 61 6.12 -3.36 4.93
N LYS A 62 5.15 -2.42 4.98
CA LYS A 62 3.72 -2.72 4.79
C LYS A 62 3.47 -3.43 3.45
N ILE A 63 4.09 -2.91 2.37
CA ILE A 63 4.00 -3.45 1.02
C ILE A 63 4.59 -4.87 0.96
N LEU A 64 5.79 -5.08 1.49
CA LEU A 64 6.47 -6.37 1.45
C LEU A 64 5.71 -7.44 2.26
N VAL A 65 5.30 -7.12 3.49
CA VAL A 65 4.53 -8.03 4.35
C VAL A 65 3.20 -8.40 3.69
N ARG A 66 2.47 -7.42 3.17
CA ARG A 66 1.21 -7.68 2.46
C ARG A 66 1.42 -8.53 1.20
N GLY A 67 2.48 -8.25 0.44
CA GLY A 67 2.86 -9.00 -0.75
C GLY A 67 3.11 -10.47 -0.43
N MET A 68 3.86 -10.73 0.64
CA MET A 68 4.12 -12.09 1.13
C MET A 68 2.84 -12.82 1.55
N LEU A 69 1.96 -12.17 2.32
CA LEU A 69 0.66 -12.72 2.71
C LEU A 69 -0.23 -13.05 1.49
N SER A 70 -0.13 -12.24 0.43
CA SER A 70 -0.89 -12.42 -0.81
C SER A 70 -0.19 -13.35 -1.82
N LYS A 71 0.95 -13.96 -1.45
CA LYS A 71 1.81 -14.79 -2.32
C LYS A 71 2.29 -14.09 -3.60
N VAL A 72 2.36 -12.75 -3.59
CA VAL A 72 2.89 -11.95 -4.71
C VAL A 72 4.37 -11.69 -4.45
N ARG A 73 5.24 -12.36 -5.22
CA ARG A 73 6.71 -12.28 -5.07
C ARG A 73 7.40 -11.35 -6.07
N SER A 74 6.71 -10.99 -7.15
CA SER A 74 7.28 -10.12 -8.19
C SER A 74 7.20 -8.66 -7.75
N SER A 75 8.34 -7.97 -7.67
CA SER A 75 8.40 -6.54 -7.38
C SER A 75 7.58 -5.70 -8.36
N ARG A 76 7.58 -6.07 -9.65
CA ARG A 76 6.73 -5.44 -10.67
C ARG A 76 5.24 -5.60 -10.34
N ARG A 77 4.80 -6.80 -9.92
CA ARG A 77 3.41 -7.03 -9.52
C ARG A 77 3.05 -6.29 -8.23
N LEU A 78 3.98 -6.14 -7.30
CA LEU A 78 3.77 -5.33 -6.09
C LEU A 78 3.60 -3.84 -6.44
N ALA A 79 4.47 -3.28 -7.27
CA ALA A 79 4.38 -1.90 -7.75
C ALA A 79 3.14 -1.65 -8.62
N GLN A 80 2.64 -2.66 -9.33
CA GLN A 80 1.34 -2.57 -10.01
C GLN A 80 0.20 -2.57 -8.98
N SER A 81 0.26 -3.45 -7.97
CA SER A 81 -0.76 -3.58 -6.94
C SER A 81 -0.96 -2.29 -6.16
N THR A 82 0.10 -1.51 -5.87
CA THR A 82 -0.02 -0.21 -5.19
C THR A 82 -0.84 0.83 -5.97
N ARG A 83 -1.10 0.62 -7.27
CA ARG A 83 -1.94 1.51 -8.11
C ARG A 83 -3.35 0.98 -8.33
N GLU A 84 -3.51 -0.34 -8.38
CA GLU A 84 -4.76 -0.98 -8.83
C GLU A 84 -5.55 -1.63 -7.69
N ASN A 85 -4.89 -1.99 -6.58
CA ASN A 85 -5.50 -2.71 -5.48
C ASN A 85 -5.76 -1.77 -4.30
N ILE A 86 -7.02 -1.58 -3.94
CA ILE A 86 -7.47 -0.68 -2.86
C ILE A 86 -6.76 -0.97 -1.52
N VAL A 87 -6.56 -2.25 -1.17
CA VAL A 87 -5.86 -2.63 0.07
C VAL A 87 -4.39 -2.21 0.01
N MET A 88 -3.77 -2.41 -1.15
CA MET A 88 -2.37 -2.04 -1.32
C MET A 88 -2.19 -0.53 -1.36
N MET A 89 -3.12 0.20 -1.98
CA MET A 89 -3.17 1.66 -1.98
C MET A 89 -3.31 2.23 -0.56
N TYR A 90 -4.14 1.58 0.28
CA TYR A 90 -4.28 1.91 1.69
C TYR A 90 -2.96 1.75 2.44
N LEU A 91 -2.34 0.58 2.34
CA LEU A 91 -1.06 0.27 3.01
C LEU A 91 0.11 1.09 2.49
N ALA A 92 0.07 1.47 1.22
CA ALA A 92 1.07 2.32 0.59
C ALA A 92 0.82 3.82 0.85
N GLU A 93 -0.23 4.18 1.59
CA GLU A 93 -0.54 5.58 1.95
C GLU A 93 -0.64 6.50 0.72
N LYS A 94 -1.24 6.01 -0.39
CA LYS A 94 -1.32 6.65 -1.71
C LYS A 94 0.01 6.87 -2.44
N VAL A 95 1.10 6.30 -1.92
CA VAL A 95 2.40 6.31 -2.58
C VAL A 95 2.50 5.11 -3.53
N SER A 96 3.23 5.26 -4.64
CA SER A 96 3.44 4.18 -5.61
C SER A 96 4.92 3.95 -5.87
N PRO A 97 5.62 3.21 -4.99
CA PRO A 97 7.03 2.87 -5.19
C PRO A 97 7.20 2.07 -6.47
N ASP A 98 8.19 2.43 -7.27
CA ASP A 98 8.52 1.68 -8.48
C ASP A 98 9.21 0.36 -8.13
N PHE A 99 9.17 -0.61 -9.04
CA PHE A 99 9.75 -1.95 -8.82
C PHE A 99 11.24 -1.89 -8.47
N ARG A 100 11.97 -0.89 -8.99
CA ARG A 100 13.38 -0.66 -8.68
C ARG A 100 13.57 -0.46 -7.18
N THR A 101 12.79 0.42 -6.56
CA THR A 101 12.82 0.66 -5.11
C THR A 101 12.67 -0.61 -4.26
N MET A 102 11.94 -1.61 -4.75
CA MET A 102 11.70 -2.86 -4.02
C MET A 102 12.74 -3.95 -4.30
N THR A 103 13.58 -3.77 -5.33
CA THR A 103 14.55 -4.76 -5.79
C THR A 103 15.96 -4.20 -5.88
N ASP A 104 16.19 -2.93 -5.52
CA ASP A 104 17.51 -2.31 -5.46
C ASP A 104 18.26 -2.91 -4.27
N GLU A 105 18.66 -4.15 -4.45
CA GLU A 105 19.87 -4.68 -3.86
C GLU A 105 20.98 -3.79 -4.42
N THR A 106 21.68 -3.08 -3.54
CA THR A 106 22.96 -2.42 -3.82
C THR A 106 23.83 -3.20 -4.78
#